data_AF-A0A7X8EF66-F1
#
_entry.id   AF-A0A7X8EF66-F1
#
_cell.length_a   1.000
_cell.length_b   1.000
_cell.length_c   1.000
_cell.angle_alpha   90.00
_cell.angle_beta   90.00
_cell.angle_gamma   90.00
#
_symmetry.space_group_name_H-M   'P 1'
#
loop_
_entity.id
_entity.type
_entity.pdbx_description
1 polymer ?
#
loop_
_entity_poly.entity_id
_entity_poly.type
_entity_poly.pdbx_seq_one_letter_code
_entity_poly.pdbx_strand_id
1 'polypeptide(L)' 'MNNPKLQKQYYNVTEIAELLGISEKTVRKYVWQKTIPYLKIGGHVRFDIDKIHAWLEQREVPTLDEIRYGNRSRRS' A
#
# COMPACT_ATOMS: atom_id res chain seq x y z
N MET A 1 29.54 -4.61 -1.54
CA MET A 1 29.10 -3.31 -0.97
C MET A 1 27.61 -3.13 -1.30
N ASN A 2 26.72 -3.83 -0.60
CA ASN A 2 25.28 -3.73 -0.85
C ASN A 2 24.74 -2.53 -0.08
N ASN A 3 24.43 -1.44 -0.77
CA ASN A 3 23.81 -0.26 -0.16
C ASN A 3 22.32 -0.59 0.12
N PRO A 4 21.91 -0.88 1.36
CA PRO A 4 20.53 -1.20 1.64
C PRO A 4 19.75 0.12 1.72
N LYS A 5 18.93 0.36 0.69
CA LYS A 5 17.70 1.16 0.72
C LYS A 5 17.85 2.64 1.12
N LEU A 6 18.16 3.47 0.12
CA LEU A 6 17.74 4.88 0.08
C LEU A 6 17.01 5.18 -1.25
N GLN A 7 16.20 4.24 -1.74
CA GLN A 7 15.40 4.49 -2.93
C GLN A 7 14.02 4.98 -2.47
N LYS A 8 13.95 6.24 -2.05
CA LYS A 8 12.68 6.91 -1.78
C LYS A 8 11.98 7.15 -3.11
N GLN A 9 11.42 6.09 -3.68
CA GLN A 9 10.73 6.11 -4.96
C GLN A 9 9.34 6.66 -4.70
N TYR A 10 9.16 7.93 -4.99
CA TYR A 10 7.85 8.56 -4.99
C TYR A 10 7.15 8.22 -6.30
N TYR A 11 6.05 7.50 -6.20
CA TYR A 11 5.25 7.11 -7.33
C TYR A 11 4.14 8.12 -7.60
N ASN A 12 3.74 8.23 -8.85
CA ASN A 12 2.59 8.99 -9.30
C ASN A 12 1.31 8.11 -9.29
N VAL A 13 0.17 8.71 -9.67
CA VAL A 13 -1.13 8.00 -9.66
C VAL A 13 -1.15 6.83 -10.64
N THR A 14 -0.56 6.99 -11.81
CA THR A 14 -0.51 5.97 -12.87
C THR A 14 0.37 4.79 -12.45
N GLU A 15 1.55 5.05 -11.91
CA GLU A 15 2.46 3.98 -11.46
C GLU A 15 1.86 3.18 -10.29
N ILE A 16 1.18 3.85 -9.36
CA ILE A 16 0.46 3.15 -8.28
C ILE A 16 -0.73 2.34 -8.82
N ALA A 17 -1.42 2.86 -9.84
CA ALA A 17 -2.51 2.14 -10.48
C ALA A 17 -2.01 0.84 -11.13
N GLU A 18 -0.89 0.91 -11.86
CA GLU A 18 -0.22 -0.24 -12.46
C GLU A 18 0.28 -1.22 -11.39
N LEU A 19 0.94 -0.72 -10.34
CA LEU A 19 1.48 -1.55 -9.26
C LEU A 19 0.39 -2.31 -8.50
N LEU A 20 -0.74 -1.66 -8.23
CA LEU A 20 -1.87 -2.27 -7.53
C LEU A 20 -2.79 -3.06 -8.47
N GLY A 21 -2.59 -2.99 -9.79
CA GLY A 21 -3.47 -3.62 -10.78
C GLY A 21 -4.89 -3.06 -10.79
N ILE A 22 -5.09 -1.79 -10.44
CA ILE A 22 -6.40 -1.13 -10.39
C ILE A 22 -6.45 0.10 -11.29
N SER A 23 -7.65 0.58 -11.64
CA SER A 23 -7.78 1.77 -12.48
C SER A 23 -7.25 3.04 -11.77
N GLU A 24 -6.67 3.98 -12.52
CA GLU A 24 -6.29 5.30 -11.99
C GLU A 24 -7.46 6.03 -11.32
N LYS A 25 -8.68 5.85 -11.86
CA LYS A 25 -9.90 6.44 -11.29
C LYS A 25 -10.13 5.92 -9.87
N THR A 26 -9.88 4.63 -9.63
CA THR A 26 -9.95 4.01 -8.30
C THR A 26 -8.89 4.60 -7.37
N VAL A 27 -7.65 4.74 -7.83
CA VAL A 27 -6.57 5.37 -7.04
C VAL A 27 -6.94 6.81 -6.66
N ARG A 28 -7.42 7.62 -7.62
CA ARG A 28 -7.89 9.00 -7.36
C ARG A 28 -9.06 9.04 -6.39
N LYS A 29 -9.99 8.09 -6.48
CA LYS A 29 -11.08 7.95 -5.51
C LYS A 29 -10.54 7.69 -4.11
N TYR A 30 -9.54 6.80 -3.95
CA TYR A 30 -8.92 6.57 -2.65
C TYR A 30 -8.19 7.80 -2.10
N VAL A 31 -7.52 8.57 -2.97
CA VAL A 31 -6.91 9.86 -2.57
C VAL A 31 -7.97 10.84 -2.08
N TRP A 32 -9.07 10.98 -2.84
CA TRP A 32 -10.17 11.87 -2.48
C TRP A 32 -10.84 11.47 -1.16
N GLN A 33 -11.04 10.17 -0.95
CA GLN A 33 -11.55 9.60 0.29
C GLN A 33 -10.51 9.60 1.44
N LYS A 34 -9.27 10.00 1.17
CA LYS A 34 -8.14 9.94 2.11
C LYS A 34 -7.92 8.54 2.71
N THR A 35 -8.28 7.49 1.96
CA THR A 35 -8.14 6.11 2.41
C THR A 35 -6.79 5.52 2.07
N ILE A 36 -6.08 6.02 1.06
CA ILE A 36 -4.72 5.63 0.67
C ILE A 36 -3.70 6.67 1.16
N PRO A 37 -2.52 6.28 1.69
CA PRO A 37 -1.51 7.24 2.12
C PRO A 37 -0.91 7.97 0.91
N TYR A 38 -1.01 9.30 0.90
CA TYR A 38 -0.47 10.13 -0.18
C TYR A 38 0.25 11.37 0.37
N LEU A 39 1.10 11.95 -0.46
CA LEU A 39 1.84 13.19 -0.24
C LEU A 39 1.35 14.23 -1.24
N LYS A 40 1.09 15.45 -0.75
CA LYS A 40 0.73 16.59 -1.60
C LYS A 40 1.93 17.51 -1.72
N ILE A 41 2.51 17.60 -2.92
CA ILE A 41 3.71 18.40 -3.20
C ILE A 41 3.38 19.35 -4.36
N GLY A 42 3.26 20.65 -4.08
CA GLY A 42 3.02 21.67 -5.12
C GLY A 42 1.75 21.44 -5.95
N GLY A 43 0.71 20.84 -5.37
CA GLY A 43 -0.53 20.50 -6.09
C GLY A 43 -0.52 19.10 -6.73
N HIS A 44 0.65 18.46 -6.82
CA HIS A 44 0.76 17.08 -7.29
C HIS A 44 0.59 16.08 -6.14
N VAL A 45 0.03 14.92 -6.48
CA VAL A 45 -0.08 13.78 -5.58
C VAL A 45 1.07 12.83 -5.86
N ARG A 46 1.74 12.40 -4.79
CA ARG A 46 2.81 11.40 -4.81
C ARG A 46 2.56 10.34 -3.75
N PHE A 47 3.08 9.15 -3.98
CA PHE A 47 2.91 8.01 -3.10
C PHE A 47 4.27 7.47 -2.70
N ASP A 48 4.43 7.20 -1.42
CA ASP A 48 5.63 6.57 -0.88
C ASP A 48 5.39 5.06 -0.84
N ILE A 49 6.23 4.30 -1.54
CA ILE A 49 6.02 2.86 -1.72
C ILE A 49 6.04 2.09 -0.40
N ASP A 50 6.91 2.48 0.54
CA ASP A 50 6.97 1.84 1.85
C ASP A 50 5.65 2.05 2.62
N LYS A 51 5.05 3.24 2.48
CA LYS A 51 3.74 3.52 3.08
C LYS A 51 2.62 2.74 2.40
N ILE A 52 2.69 2.56 1.09
CA ILE A 52 1.69 1.79 0.33
C ILE A 52 1.76 0.31 0.71
N HIS A 53 2.96 -0.26 0.87
CA HIS A 53 3.11 -1.62 1.36
C HIS A 53 2.55 -1.79 2.77
N ALA A 54 2.94 -0.93 3.71
CA ALA A 54 2.41 -0.98 5.08
C ALA A 54 0.87 -0.83 5.12
N TRP A 55 0.32 -0.06 4.19
CA TRP A 55 -1.12 0.11 4.03
C TRP A 55 -1.83 -1.13 3.46
N LEU A 56 -1.18 -1.86 2.55
CA LEU A 56 -1.68 -3.14 2.04
C LEU A 56 -1.71 -4.20 3.14
N GLU A 57 -0.64 -4.29 3.95
CA GLU A 57 -0.55 -5.24 5.08
C GLU A 57 -1.68 -5.01 6.09
N GLN A 58 -2.05 -3.76 6.37
CA GLN A 58 -3.18 -3.44 7.26
C GLN A 58 -4.55 -3.82 6.71
N ARG A 59 -4.64 -4.11 5.41
CA ARG A 59 -5.90 -4.40 4.69
C ARG A 59 -6.00 -5.84 4.23
N GLU A 60 -4.96 -6.62 4.49
CA GLU A 60 -4.97 -8.04 4.27
C GLU A 60 -6.09 -8.65 5.13
N VAL A 61 -7.05 -9.28 4.45
CA VAL A 61 -8.11 -10.02 5.11
C VAL A 61 -7.59 -11.43 5.33
N PRO A 62 -7.65 -11.96 6.56
CA PRO A 62 -7.19 -13.32 6.83
C PRO A 62 -7.94 -14.30 5.94
N THR A 63 -7.23 -15.31 5.48
CA THR A 63 -7.80 -16.35 4.65
C THR A 63 -8.82 -17.17 5.44
N LEU A 64 -9.74 -17.84 4.73
CA LEU A 64 -10.74 -18.71 5.37
C LEU A 64 -10.11 -19.81 6.21
N ASP A 65 -8.92 -20.27 5.84
CA ASP A 65 -8.14 -21.27 6.56
C ASP A 65 -7.69 -20.72 7.93
N GLU A 66 -7.12 -19.52 7.95
CA GLU A 66 -6.69 -18.85 9.20
C GLU A 66 -7.86 -18.56 10.14
N ILE A 67 -9.01 -18.18 9.59
CA ILE A 67 -10.24 -17.96 10.36
C ILE A 67 -10.75 -19.30 10.94
N ARG A 68 -10.78 -20.36 10.12
CA ARG A 68 -11.33 -21.68 10.50
C ARG A 68 -10.42 -22.44 11.48
N TYR A 69 -9.11 -22.33 11.33
CA TYR A 69 -8.14 -23.08 12.13
C TYR A 69 -7.50 -22.26 13.26
N GLY A 70 -7.85 -20.98 13.39
CA GLY A 70 -7.74 -20.18 14.61
C GLY A 70 -6.41 -20.30 15.35
N ASN A 71 -5.40 -19.54 14.93
CA ASN A 71 -4.29 -19.01 15.75
C ASN A 71 -3.74 -19.94 16.86
N ARG A 72 -3.54 -21.24 16.58
CA ARG A 72 -2.87 -22.18 17.50
C ARG A 72 -1.35 -21.95 17.62
N SER A 73 -0.79 -20.99 16.88
CA SER A 73 0.67 -20.81 16.71
C SER A 73 1.28 -19.56 17.37
N ARG A 74 0.55 -18.81 18.21
CA ARG A 74 1.11 -17.66 18.96
C ARG A 74 1.29 -17.90 20.47
N ARG A 75 1.36 -19.17 20.89
CA ARG A 75 1.80 -19.57 22.23
C ARG A 75 2.96 -20.55 22.07
N SER A 76 4.18 -20.03 21.95
CA SER A 76 5.40 -20.72 22.32
C SER A 76 6.44 -19.73 22.80
#